data_AF-A0A653AB41-F1
#
_entry.id   AF-A0A653AB41-F1
#
_cell.length_a   1.000
_cell.length_b   1.000
_cell.length_c   1.000
_cell.angle_alpha   90.00
_cell.angle_beta   90.00
_cell.angle_gamma   90.00
#
_symmetry.space_group_name_H-M   'P 1'
#
loop_
_entity.id
_entity.type
_entity.pdbx_description
1 polymer ?
#
loop_
_entity_poly.entity_id
_entity_poly.type
_entity_poly.pdbx_seq_one_letter_code
_entity_poly.pdbx_strand_id
1 'polypeptide(L)'
;MFIVQNTAYFPLTLIAEDRRANFSLDKLKGKRINKIMAYALVEDYPIDLPIRTGFSMLDFSEIGILSLFLNLTDIENNNFVEDYDFRSSLISTKDNNSFIELLINRILNFEQSFISFKGELRNNIITLPLFFFYQTKKLKPFSDEINGSISVTYTPTQGIEDIQLSSKLIHALQGKLIKKIYASGENSDITQPAGYLDLICRDGKHIENLPIDFLRTKSPKDLWFDLLDIDFEKSYYKHRSMDIPENALTLTFIY
;
A
#
# COMPACT_ATOMS: atom_id res chain seq x y z
N MET A 1 3.13 -14.29 9.86
CA MET A 1 2.79 -12.92 10.30
C MET A 1 3.78 -11.96 9.67
N PHE A 2 3.30 -10.96 8.94
CA PHE A 2 4.13 -9.97 8.28
C PHE A 2 4.10 -8.65 9.08
N ILE A 3 5.28 -8.15 9.47
CA ILE A 3 5.42 -6.93 10.26
C ILE A 3 5.99 -5.80 9.38
N VAL A 4 5.22 -4.74 9.23
CA VAL A 4 5.52 -3.53 8.49
C VAL A 4 6.25 -2.55 9.37
N GLN A 5 7.44 -2.11 8.94
CA GLN A 5 8.16 -1.03 9.60
C GLN A 5 8.05 0.29 8.83
N ASN A 6 8.22 0.23 7.52
CA ASN A 6 8.05 1.36 6.61
C ASN A 6 7.41 0.87 5.31
N THR A 7 6.70 1.76 4.64
CA THR A 7 6.28 1.58 3.24
C THR A 7 6.78 2.73 2.40
N ALA A 8 7.12 2.43 1.15
CA ALA A 8 7.33 3.43 0.11
C ALA A 8 6.39 3.15 -1.06
N TYR A 9 5.75 4.21 -1.54
CA TYR A 9 4.89 4.16 -2.74
C TYR A 9 5.71 4.46 -3.98
N PHE A 10 5.47 3.73 -5.06
CA PHE A 10 6.13 3.93 -6.34
C PHE A 10 5.16 3.70 -7.51
N PRO A 11 4.80 4.73 -8.28
CA PRO A 11 4.01 4.58 -9.50
C PRO A 11 4.93 4.11 -10.64
N LEU A 12 4.87 2.82 -10.98
CA LEU A 12 5.64 2.29 -12.10
C LEU A 12 4.88 2.51 -13.41
N THR A 13 5.50 3.15 -14.39
CA THR A 13 4.92 3.32 -15.73
C THR A 13 5.24 2.10 -16.61
N LEU A 14 4.22 1.48 -17.19
CA LEU A 14 4.36 0.43 -18.20
C LEU A 14 4.00 1.01 -19.57
N ILE A 15 4.92 0.88 -20.53
CA ILE A 15 4.76 1.36 -21.91
C ILE A 15 4.69 0.15 -22.83
N ALA A 16 3.64 0.05 -23.64
CA ALA A 16 3.31 -1.14 -24.44
C ALA A 16 4.47 -1.67 -25.30
N GLU A 17 5.31 -0.77 -25.81
CA GLU A 17 6.45 -1.09 -26.68
C GLU A 17 7.65 -1.66 -25.92
N ASP A 18 7.92 -1.17 -24.70
CA ASP A 18 9.14 -1.48 -23.95
C ASP A 18 9.11 -2.88 -23.31
N ARG A 19 7.90 -3.41 -23.04
CA ARG A 19 7.64 -4.74 -22.41
C ARG A 19 8.33 -5.00 -21.06
N ARG A 20 9.08 -4.02 -20.56
CA ARG A 20 9.89 -4.03 -19.35
C ARG A 20 9.87 -2.63 -18.75
N ALA A 21 9.71 -2.57 -17.43
CA ALA A 21 9.78 -1.33 -16.67
C ALA A 21 10.71 -1.52 -15.48
N ASN A 22 11.81 -0.75 -15.47
CA ASN A 22 12.84 -0.81 -14.43
C ASN A 22 12.43 0.00 -13.20
N PHE A 23 12.92 -0.40 -12.03
CA PHE A 23 12.73 0.37 -10.81
C PHE A 23 13.79 1.48 -10.74
N SER A 24 13.45 2.72 -11.09
CA SER A 24 14.37 3.85 -10.87
C SER A 24 14.05 4.53 -9.53
N LEU A 25 14.64 4.04 -8.43
CA LEU A 25 14.25 4.41 -7.07
C LEU A 25 15.42 4.79 -6.15
N ASP A 26 15.80 6.07 -6.14
CA ASP A 26 16.84 6.58 -5.23
C ASP A 26 16.46 6.49 -3.75
N LYS A 27 15.18 6.71 -3.40
CA LYS A 27 14.72 6.76 -2.01
C LYS A 27 14.84 5.44 -1.24
N LEU A 28 14.93 4.31 -1.94
CA LEU A 28 15.07 2.97 -1.35
C LEU A 28 16.49 2.44 -1.38
N LYS A 29 17.46 3.21 -1.87
CA LYS A 29 18.85 2.79 -1.97
C LYS A 29 19.41 2.39 -0.60
N GLY A 30 20.01 1.20 -0.53
CA GLY A 30 20.58 0.63 0.70
C GLY A 30 19.55 0.16 1.74
N LYS A 31 18.25 0.23 1.45
CA LYS A 31 17.20 -0.29 2.34
C LYS A 31 17.00 -1.78 2.10
N ARG A 32 16.74 -2.51 3.19
CA ARG A 32 16.39 -3.93 3.12
C ARG A 32 14.91 -4.05 2.80
N ILE A 33 14.60 -4.51 1.59
CA ILE A 33 13.24 -4.73 1.11
C ILE A 33 12.77 -6.09 1.61
N ASN A 34 11.65 -6.10 2.31
CA ASN A 34 11.03 -7.33 2.80
C ASN A 34 10.02 -7.87 1.79
N LYS A 35 9.28 -6.97 1.16
CA LYS A 35 8.10 -7.31 0.36
C LYS A 35 7.81 -6.21 -0.65
N ILE A 36 7.27 -6.60 -1.79
CA ILE A 36 6.72 -5.69 -2.79
C ILE A 36 5.29 -6.16 -3.05
N MET A 37 4.34 -5.24 -2.99
CA MET A 37 2.96 -5.48 -3.41
C MET A 37 2.62 -4.51 -4.52
N ALA A 38 1.71 -4.92 -5.39
CA ALA A 38 1.10 -4.02 -6.37
C ALA A 38 -0.37 -3.79 -6.00
N TYR A 39 -0.89 -2.64 -6.40
CA TYR A 39 -2.30 -2.34 -6.27
C TYR A 39 -2.91 -2.11 -7.65
N ALA A 40 -4.06 -2.73 -7.89
CA ALA A 40 -4.85 -2.56 -9.09
C ALA A 40 -6.27 -2.14 -8.70
N LEU A 41 -6.82 -1.20 -9.48
CA LEU A 41 -8.22 -0.84 -9.33
C LEU A 41 -9.10 -1.95 -9.88
N VAL A 42 -10.32 -2.06 -9.38
CA VAL A 42 -11.35 -2.86 -10.05
C VAL A 42 -12.32 -1.87 -10.67
N GLU A 43 -12.59 -1.95 -11.98
CA GLU A 43 -13.69 -1.32 -12.73
C GLU A 43 -14.16 0.09 -12.30
N ASP A 44 -13.96 1.14 -13.10
CA ASP A 44 -14.64 2.47 -13.01
C ASP A 44 -14.77 3.13 -11.61
N TYR A 45 -14.10 2.63 -10.56
CA TYR A 45 -14.15 3.19 -9.23
C TYR A 45 -13.29 4.45 -9.17
N PRO A 46 -13.78 5.53 -8.56
CA PRO A 46 -13.13 6.82 -8.64
C PRO A 46 -11.95 6.96 -7.65
N ILE A 47 -10.81 6.34 -8.00
CA ILE A 47 -9.40 6.66 -7.66
C ILE A 47 -8.93 6.47 -6.20
N ASP A 48 -8.31 5.32 -5.91
CA ASP A 48 -7.80 4.91 -4.58
C ASP A 48 -6.31 5.13 -4.29
N LEU A 49 -5.63 6.06 -4.98
CA LEU A 49 -4.18 6.20 -4.83
C LEU A 49 -3.64 7.63 -4.93
N PRO A 50 -2.41 7.87 -4.40
CA PRO A 50 -1.75 9.14 -4.59
C PRO A 50 -1.47 9.31 -6.07
N ILE A 51 -2.00 10.40 -6.63
CA ILE A 51 -1.64 11.00 -7.93
C ILE A 51 -2.58 10.65 -9.10
N ARG A 52 -3.04 11.71 -9.75
CA ARG A 52 -3.43 11.73 -11.16
C ARG A 52 -2.15 11.58 -11.98
N THR A 53 -1.79 10.36 -12.37
CA THR A 53 -0.52 10.14 -13.11
C THR A 53 -0.55 10.68 -14.53
N GLY A 54 -1.66 11.30 -14.96
CA GLY A 54 -1.91 11.67 -16.36
C GLY A 54 -2.17 10.46 -17.26
N PHE A 55 -1.99 9.25 -16.74
CA PHE A 55 -2.16 7.98 -17.44
C PHE A 55 -3.21 7.13 -16.75
N SER A 56 -3.76 6.16 -17.49
CA SER A 56 -4.67 5.17 -16.93
C SER A 56 -3.94 4.31 -15.90
N MET A 57 -4.58 4.03 -14.77
CA MET A 57 -4.09 3.03 -13.83
C MET A 57 -4.44 1.63 -14.33
N LEU A 58 -3.63 0.63 -13.97
CA LEU A 58 -3.94 -0.76 -14.29
C LEU A 58 -5.26 -1.18 -13.62
N ASP A 59 -6.22 -1.55 -14.45
CA ASP A 59 -7.47 -2.18 -14.03
C ASP A 59 -7.25 -3.69 -13.86
N PHE A 60 -7.84 -4.26 -12.81
CA PHE A 60 -7.91 -5.69 -12.57
C PHE A 60 -8.50 -6.46 -13.74
N SER A 61 -9.44 -5.87 -14.48
CA SER A 61 -9.96 -6.48 -15.72
C SER A 61 -8.88 -6.64 -16.80
N GLU A 62 -7.85 -5.79 -16.81
CA GLU A 62 -6.71 -5.87 -17.74
C GLU A 62 -5.68 -6.91 -17.28
N ILE A 63 -5.61 -7.25 -15.99
CA ILE A 63 -4.68 -8.22 -15.43
C ILE A 63 -4.94 -9.66 -15.91
N GLY A 64 -6.19 -9.99 -16.25
CA GLY A 64 -6.51 -11.27 -16.88
C GLY A 64 -5.84 -11.46 -18.25
N ILE A 65 -5.52 -10.36 -18.93
CA ILE A 65 -4.90 -10.30 -20.26
C ILE A 65 -3.39 -10.02 -20.13
N LEU A 66 -3.00 -9.27 -19.11
CA LEU A 66 -1.62 -8.84 -18.84
C LEU A 66 -0.93 -9.80 -17.87
N SER A 67 0.02 -10.58 -18.36
CA SER A 67 0.90 -11.37 -17.49
C SER A 67 2.06 -10.50 -17.00
N LEU A 68 2.09 -10.20 -15.70
CA LEU A 68 3.13 -9.40 -15.05
C LEU A 68 4.15 -10.32 -14.37
N PHE A 69 5.43 -10.11 -14.65
CA PHE A 69 6.52 -10.93 -14.13
C PHE A 69 7.56 -10.07 -13.40
N LEU A 70 7.77 -10.36 -12.13
CA LEU A 70 8.75 -9.67 -11.29
C LEU A 70 10.12 -10.34 -11.42
N ASN A 71 11.13 -9.51 -11.66
CA ASN A 71 12.53 -9.92 -11.74
C ASN A 71 13.36 -9.08 -10.76
N LEU A 72 14.01 -9.72 -9.78
CA LEU A 72 14.76 -9.03 -8.73
C LEU A 72 16.21 -9.48 -8.66
N THR A 73 17.08 -8.48 -8.64
CA THR A 73 18.52 -8.64 -8.45
C THR A 73 18.94 -7.94 -7.17
N ASP A 74 19.81 -8.57 -6.39
CA ASP A 74 20.39 -7.93 -5.21
C ASP A 74 21.67 -7.14 -5.55
N ILE A 75 22.20 -6.38 -4.59
CA ILE A 75 23.42 -5.58 -4.76
C ILE A 75 24.69 -6.41 -5.00
N GLU A 76 24.63 -7.74 -4.79
CA GLU A 76 25.70 -8.67 -5.12
C GLU A 76 25.58 -9.20 -6.57
N ASN A 77 24.60 -8.68 -7.33
CA ASN A 77 24.21 -9.10 -8.68
C ASN A 77 23.67 -10.53 -8.76
N ASN A 78 23.16 -11.08 -7.65
CA ASN A 78 22.45 -12.36 -7.70
C ASN A 78 21.02 -12.12 -8.19
N ASN A 79 20.64 -12.74 -9.31
CA ASN A 79 19.25 -12.81 -9.73
C ASN A 79 18.53 -13.88 -8.91
N PHE A 80 17.70 -13.46 -7.96
CA PHE A 80 17.11 -14.38 -6.96
C PHE A 80 15.59 -14.51 -7.08
N VAL A 81 14.96 -13.66 -7.89
CA VAL A 81 13.57 -13.82 -8.34
C VAL A 81 13.58 -13.65 -9.84
N GLU A 82 13.20 -14.70 -10.55
CA GLU A 82 13.17 -14.74 -12.01
C GLU A 82 11.76 -15.04 -12.46
N ASP A 83 11.21 -14.18 -13.32
CA ASP A 83 9.87 -14.30 -13.92
C ASP A 83 8.77 -14.73 -12.94
N TYR A 84 8.78 -14.18 -11.73
CA TYR A 84 7.77 -14.49 -10.72
C TYR A 84 6.42 -13.88 -11.12
N ASP A 85 5.37 -14.70 -11.19
CA ASP A 85 4.02 -14.24 -11.52
C ASP A 85 3.51 -13.27 -10.45
N PHE A 86 3.58 -11.99 -10.80
CA PHE A 86 3.33 -10.90 -9.88
C PHE A 86 1.84 -10.70 -9.59
N ARG A 87 0.96 -11.42 -10.31
CA ARG A 87 -0.49 -11.39 -10.05
C ARG A 87 -0.84 -11.83 -8.64
N SER A 88 -0.09 -12.79 -8.12
CA SER A 88 -0.21 -13.29 -6.74
C SER A 88 0.10 -12.24 -5.66
N SER A 89 0.78 -11.14 -6.03
CA SER A 89 1.14 -10.02 -5.16
C SER A 89 0.28 -8.77 -5.40
N LEU A 90 -0.76 -8.87 -6.24
CA LEU A 90 -1.71 -7.80 -6.46
C LEU A 90 -2.71 -7.71 -5.31
N ILE A 91 -3.05 -6.47 -4.98
CA ILE A 91 -4.17 -6.13 -4.11
C ILE A 91 -5.21 -5.46 -4.99
N SER A 92 -6.45 -5.94 -4.89
CA SER A 92 -7.60 -5.35 -5.55
C SER A 92 -8.73 -5.21 -4.52
N THR A 93 -9.62 -4.23 -4.76
CA THR A 93 -10.78 -3.91 -3.93
C THR A 93 -11.83 -5.02 -3.84
N LYS A 94 -11.83 -5.98 -4.79
CA LYS A 94 -12.84 -7.05 -4.89
C LYS A 94 -12.32 -8.46 -4.63
N ASP A 95 -11.01 -8.73 -4.77
CA ASP A 95 -10.50 -10.11 -4.67
C ASP A 95 -9.60 -10.34 -3.46
N ASN A 96 -10.01 -11.31 -2.64
CA ASN A 96 -9.27 -11.80 -1.48
C ASN A 96 -8.57 -13.15 -1.76
N ASN A 97 -8.57 -13.68 -2.99
CA ASN A 97 -8.12 -15.05 -3.22
C ASN A 97 -6.70 -15.18 -3.82
N SER A 98 -5.96 -16.13 -3.22
CA SER A 98 -4.59 -16.57 -3.51
C SER A 98 -3.51 -15.48 -3.45
N PHE A 99 -3.25 -14.99 -2.23
CA PHE A 99 -2.01 -14.29 -1.96
C PHE A 99 -0.87 -15.30 -1.77
N ILE A 100 0.13 -15.28 -2.66
CA ILE A 100 1.38 -16.04 -2.45
C ILE A 100 2.42 -15.06 -1.92
N GLU A 101 2.91 -15.33 -0.73
CA GLU A 101 3.87 -14.46 -0.07
C GLU A 101 5.27 -14.60 -0.68
N LEU A 102 5.73 -13.58 -1.40
CA LEU A 102 7.14 -13.43 -1.77
C LEU A 102 7.88 -12.68 -0.66
N LEU A 103 8.70 -13.42 0.11
CA LEU A 103 9.62 -12.83 1.08
C LEU A 103 10.96 -12.54 0.40
N ILE A 104 11.32 -11.26 0.32
CA ILE A 104 12.54 -10.80 -0.36
C ILE A 104 13.71 -10.74 0.63
N ASN A 105 13.54 -9.95 1.70
CA ASN A 105 14.52 -9.72 2.77
C ASN A 105 15.96 -9.47 2.27
N ARG A 106 16.11 -8.60 1.25
CA ARG A 106 17.39 -8.27 0.59
C ARG A 106 17.51 -6.77 0.31
N ILE A 107 18.74 -6.31 0.10
CA ILE A 107 18.99 -4.97 -0.47
C ILE A 107 19.04 -5.15 -1.99
N LEU A 108 18.16 -4.45 -2.70
CA LEU A 108 17.97 -4.64 -4.13
C LEU A 108 18.94 -3.77 -4.95
N ASN A 109 19.39 -4.31 -6.07
CA ASN A 109 19.91 -3.54 -7.19
C ASN A 109 18.72 -3.12 -8.06
N PHE A 110 18.20 -1.92 -7.82
CA PHE A 110 17.03 -1.39 -8.50
C PHE A 110 17.25 -1.14 -10.00
N GLU A 111 18.48 -0.82 -10.42
CA GLU A 111 18.82 -0.62 -11.84
C GLU A 111 18.71 -1.93 -12.64
N GLN A 112 18.94 -3.07 -11.99
CA GLN A 112 18.84 -4.40 -12.60
C GLN A 112 17.51 -5.10 -12.34
N SER A 113 16.71 -4.60 -11.38
CA SER A 113 15.40 -5.16 -11.04
C SER A 113 14.29 -4.51 -11.86
N PHE A 114 13.31 -5.30 -12.30
CA PHE A 114 12.26 -4.84 -13.20
C PHE A 114 10.99 -5.66 -13.11
N ILE A 115 9.92 -5.12 -13.67
CA ILE A 115 8.73 -5.88 -14.06
C ILE A 115 8.74 -6.01 -15.57
N SER A 116 8.64 -7.23 -16.08
CA SER A 116 8.33 -7.49 -17.48
C SER A 116 6.85 -7.84 -17.62
N PHE A 117 6.30 -7.62 -18.81
CA PHE A 117 4.90 -7.95 -19.05
C PHE A 117 4.65 -8.50 -20.45
N LYS A 118 3.71 -9.45 -20.53
CA LYS A 118 3.24 -10.07 -21.78
C LYS A 118 1.73 -9.81 -21.93
N GLY A 119 1.26 -9.65 -23.17
CA GLY A 119 -0.14 -9.34 -23.48
C GLY A 119 -0.32 -7.90 -23.96
N GLU A 120 -1.43 -7.60 -24.63
CA GLU A 120 -1.71 -6.25 -25.14
C GLU A 120 -2.26 -5.35 -24.01
N LEU A 121 -1.68 -4.16 -23.88
CA LEU A 121 -2.26 -3.11 -23.06
C LEU A 121 -3.40 -2.45 -23.84
N ARG A 122 -4.56 -2.23 -23.22
CA ARG A 122 -5.65 -1.46 -23.85
C ARG A 122 -5.23 -0.01 -24.10
N ASN A 123 -4.42 0.53 -23.18
CA ASN A 123 -3.85 1.87 -23.25
C ASN A 123 -2.34 1.78 -23.51
N ASN A 124 -1.78 2.65 -24.36
CA ASN A 124 -0.35 2.63 -24.69
C ASN A 124 0.56 2.79 -23.47
N ILE A 125 0.07 3.49 -22.44
CA ILE A 125 0.77 3.77 -21.20
C ILE A 125 -0.18 3.51 -20.04
N ILE A 126 0.25 2.69 -19.09
CA ILE A 126 -0.48 2.45 -17.83
C ILE A 126 0.42 2.69 -16.62
N THR A 127 -0.18 3.03 -15.49
CA THR A 127 0.50 3.08 -14.20
C THR A 127 0.20 1.83 -13.38
N LEU A 128 1.24 1.14 -12.91
CA LEU A 128 1.21 0.09 -11.90
C LEU A 128 1.73 0.63 -10.55
N PRO A 129 0.82 0.93 -9.61
CA PRO A 129 1.16 1.29 -8.25
C PRO A 129 1.90 0.17 -7.49
N LEU A 130 3.11 0.43 -7.04
CA LEU A 130 3.92 -0.49 -6.23
C LEU A 130 4.09 0.03 -4.80
N PHE A 131 4.06 -0.90 -3.85
CA PHE A 131 4.31 -0.67 -2.44
C PHE A 131 5.49 -1.51 -1.98
N PHE A 132 6.59 -0.84 -1.68
CA PHE A 132 7.79 -1.47 -1.14
C PHE A 132 7.76 -1.40 0.37
N PHE A 133 7.75 -2.56 1.03
CA PHE A 133 7.84 -2.66 2.47
C PHE A 133 9.29 -2.92 2.87
N TYR A 134 9.85 -2.05 3.71
CA TYR A 134 11.29 -2.08 3.98
C TYR A 134 11.63 -1.83 5.46
N GLN A 135 12.82 -2.29 5.83
CA GLN A 135 13.40 -2.11 7.15
C GLN A 135 14.56 -1.11 7.11
N THR A 136 14.59 -0.25 8.12
CA THR A 136 15.72 0.63 8.47
C THR A 136 16.45 0.14 9.72
N LYS A 137 15.80 -0.69 10.54
CA LYS A 137 16.37 -1.30 11.76
C LYS A 137 15.84 -2.72 11.96
N LYS A 138 16.55 -3.50 12.78
CA LYS A 138 16.08 -4.82 13.22
C LYS A 138 14.73 -4.69 13.91
N LEU A 139 13.81 -5.62 13.63
CA LEU A 139 12.52 -5.68 14.31
C LEU A 139 12.73 -5.95 15.79
N LYS A 140 11.95 -5.28 16.64
CA LYS A 140 11.88 -5.60 18.06
C LYS A 140 11.16 -6.94 18.26
N PRO A 141 11.37 -7.63 19.40
CA PRO A 141 10.50 -8.74 19.77
C PRO A 141 9.03 -8.32 19.70
N PHE A 142 8.22 -9.11 19.00
CA PHE A 142 6.83 -8.78 18.71
C PHE A 142 5.91 -9.71 19.51
N SER A 143 4.90 -9.12 20.17
CA SER A 143 3.80 -9.83 20.83
C SER A 143 2.49 -9.44 20.16
N ASP A 144 1.70 -10.45 19.81
CA ASP A 144 0.36 -10.33 19.24
C ASP A 144 -0.73 -10.04 20.29
N GLU A 145 -0.36 -9.96 21.58
CA GLU A 145 -1.25 -9.56 22.66
C GLU A 145 -1.86 -8.16 22.40
N ILE A 146 -3.16 -8.02 22.54
CA ILE A 146 -3.89 -6.76 22.31
C ILE A 146 -4.18 -6.10 23.65
N ASN A 147 -3.68 -4.88 23.86
CA ASN A 147 -3.88 -4.10 25.07
C ASN A 147 -5.12 -3.20 25.00
N GLY A 148 -5.63 -2.95 23.79
CA GLY A 148 -6.87 -2.22 23.57
C GLY A 148 -7.02 -1.74 22.15
N SER A 149 -8.13 -1.06 21.89
CA SER A 149 -8.42 -0.44 20.61
C SER A 149 -9.17 0.88 20.79
N ILE A 150 -8.91 1.84 19.91
CA ILE A 150 -9.67 3.09 19.81
C ILE A 150 -10.09 3.30 18.36
N SER A 151 -11.36 3.60 18.15
CA SER A 151 -11.94 3.88 16.84
C SER A 151 -12.21 5.37 16.69
N VAL A 152 -11.87 5.92 15.51
CA VAL A 152 -12.10 7.32 15.15
C VAL A 152 -12.75 7.37 13.78
N THR A 153 -13.82 8.15 13.67
CA THR A 153 -14.59 8.30 12.43
C THR A 153 -14.24 9.62 11.74
N TYR A 154 -13.94 9.54 10.45
CA TYR A 154 -13.60 10.62 9.55
C TYR A 154 -14.67 10.72 8.46
N THR A 155 -15.27 11.89 8.33
CA THR A 155 -16.31 12.16 7.33
C THR A 155 -15.77 13.20 6.36
N PRO A 156 -15.28 12.80 5.17
CA PRO A 156 -14.86 13.75 4.16
C PRO A 156 -16.03 14.61 3.72
N THR A 157 -15.74 15.87 3.42
CA THR A 157 -16.69 16.90 2.98
C THR A 157 -16.53 17.23 1.50
N GLN A 158 -15.46 16.76 0.87
CA GLN A 158 -15.12 16.97 -0.54
C GLN A 158 -14.58 15.66 -1.12
N GLY A 159 -14.67 15.48 -2.45
CA GLY A 159 -14.10 14.30 -3.11
C GLY A 159 -12.57 14.20 -2.98
N ILE A 160 -11.86 15.33 -2.87
CA ILE A 160 -10.42 15.34 -2.60
C ILE A 160 -10.19 16.13 -1.31
N GLU A 161 -9.75 15.46 -0.26
CA GLU A 161 -9.53 16.07 1.03
C GLU A 161 -8.36 15.44 1.77
N ASP A 162 -7.55 16.27 2.43
CA ASP A 162 -6.46 15.84 3.31
C ASP A 162 -6.89 16.09 4.75
N ILE A 163 -7.26 15.02 5.46
CA ILE A 163 -7.75 15.08 6.82
C ILE A 163 -6.62 14.70 7.76
N GLN A 164 -6.10 15.70 8.49
CA GLN A 164 -5.08 15.48 9.52
C GLN A 164 -5.65 14.60 10.64
N LEU A 165 -4.92 13.56 11.05
CA LEU A 165 -5.46 12.60 12.04
C LEU A 165 -5.68 13.24 13.41
N SER A 166 -4.89 14.25 13.79
CA SER A 166 -5.07 15.00 15.03
C SER A 166 -6.42 15.71 15.14
N SER A 167 -7.04 16.09 14.02
CA SER A 167 -8.32 16.85 13.98
C SER A 167 -9.51 16.13 14.65
N LYS A 168 -9.43 14.81 14.76
CA LYS A 168 -10.47 13.94 15.36
C LYS A 168 -9.91 13.06 16.47
N LEU A 169 -8.64 13.28 16.87
CA LEU A 169 -7.97 12.38 17.79
C LEU A 169 -8.48 12.56 19.22
N ILE A 170 -8.77 11.44 19.87
CA ILE A 170 -9.03 11.38 21.30
C ILE A 170 -7.66 11.34 22.00
N HIS A 171 -7.45 12.14 23.05
CA HIS A 171 -6.23 12.10 23.90
C HIS A 171 -5.80 10.67 24.31
N ALA A 172 -6.73 9.72 24.29
CA ALA A 172 -6.52 8.31 24.59
C ALA A 172 -5.51 7.57 23.69
N LEU A 173 -5.23 8.05 22.47
CA LEU A 173 -4.21 7.47 21.58
C LEU A 173 -2.80 8.04 21.81
N GLN A 174 -2.66 9.11 22.60
CA GLN A 174 -1.37 9.75 22.82
C GLN A 174 -0.42 8.82 23.58
N GLY A 175 0.76 8.57 23.00
CA GLY A 175 1.80 7.70 23.57
C GLY A 175 1.53 6.21 23.44
N LYS A 176 0.46 5.81 22.72
CA LYS A 176 0.19 4.41 22.39
C LYS A 176 1.03 3.97 21.20
N LEU A 177 1.56 2.75 21.27
CA LEU A 177 2.32 2.12 20.19
C LEU A 177 1.38 1.24 19.37
N ILE A 178 1.06 1.68 18.16
CA ILE A 178 0.04 1.02 17.34
C ILE A 178 0.62 -0.24 16.68
N LYS A 179 -0.05 -1.36 16.88
CA LYS A 179 0.25 -2.69 16.32
C LYS A 179 -0.53 -2.96 15.03
N LYS A 180 -1.78 -2.48 14.94
CA LYS A 180 -2.64 -2.67 13.77
C LYS A 180 -3.54 -1.47 13.57
N ILE A 181 -3.96 -1.27 12.33
CA ILE A 181 -4.99 -0.31 11.96
C ILE A 181 -5.99 -1.06 11.10
N TYR A 182 -7.27 -0.93 11.42
CA TYR A 182 -8.35 -1.44 10.60
C TYR A 182 -9.18 -0.29 10.03
N ALA A 183 -9.66 -0.48 8.82
CA ALA A 183 -10.59 0.43 8.19
C ALA A 183 -11.94 -0.23 7.94
N SER A 184 -13.01 0.50 8.23
CA SER A 184 -14.39 0.12 7.95
C SER A 184 -15.22 1.34 7.55
N GLY A 185 -16.13 1.17 6.58
CA GLY A 185 -17.18 2.15 6.29
C GLY A 185 -18.43 1.92 7.16
N GLU A 186 -19.27 2.94 7.32
CA GLU A 186 -20.54 2.83 8.08
C GLU A 186 -21.55 1.87 7.46
N ASN A 187 -21.52 1.68 6.14
CA ASN A 187 -22.37 0.73 5.41
C ASN A 187 -21.50 -0.34 4.75
N SER A 188 -21.57 -1.57 5.27
CA SER A 188 -20.61 -2.65 5.02
C SER A 188 -20.48 -3.14 3.58
N ASP A 189 -21.39 -2.76 2.67
CA ASP A 189 -21.51 -3.46 1.38
C ASP A 189 -21.56 -2.58 0.12
N ILE A 190 -21.69 -1.24 0.21
CA ILE A 190 -22.00 -0.43 -1.00
C ILE A 190 -21.01 0.72 -1.27
N THR A 191 -20.33 1.29 -0.28
CA THR A 191 -19.33 2.35 -0.55
C THR A 191 -18.03 2.06 0.17
N GLN A 192 -17.00 1.77 -0.60
CA GLN A 192 -15.66 1.56 -0.05
C GLN A 192 -15.06 2.93 0.27
N PRO A 193 -14.55 3.15 1.49
CA PRO A 193 -13.91 4.42 1.82
C PRO A 193 -12.64 4.58 0.99
N ALA A 194 -12.65 5.57 0.09
CA ALA A 194 -11.61 5.74 -0.91
C ALA A 194 -10.43 6.58 -0.38
N GLY A 195 -9.21 6.17 -0.73
CA GLY A 195 -7.98 6.91 -0.41
C GLY A 195 -6.94 6.10 0.37
N TYR A 196 -6.07 6.81 1.10
CA TYR A 196 -4.89 6.22 1.73
C TYR A 196 -4.47 6.91 3.03
N LEU A 197 -3.70 6.20 3.86
CA LEU A 197 -3.02 6.72 5.03
C LEU A 197 -1.59 7.11 4.70
N ASP A 198 -1.19 8.27 5.21
CA ASP A 198 0.18 8.75 5.19
C ASP A 198 0.60 8.98 6.64
N LEU A 199 1.36 8.03 7.22
CA LEU A 199 1.66 8.02 8.66
C LEU A 199 3.13 8.33 8.91
N ILE A 200 3.37 9.42 9.64
CA ILE A 200 4.69 9.83 10.11
C ILE A 200 4.82 9.44 11.56
N CYS A 201 5.83 8.65 11.90
CA CYS A 201 6.11 8.28 13.28
C CYS A 201 7.19 9.17 13.89
N ARG A 202 7.13 9.38 15.21
CA ARG A 202 8.11 10.18 15.95
C ARG A 202 9.52 9.60 15.89
N ASP A 203 9.64 8.29 15.70
CA ASP A 203 10.91 7.57 15.58
C ASP A 203 11.47 7.54 14.14
N GLY A 204 10.89 8.33 13.23
CA GLY A 204 11.32 8.47 11.84
C GLY A 204 10.80 7.38 10.90
N LYS A 205 9.97 6.44 11.37
CA LYS A 205 9.26 5.53 10.46
C LYS A 205 8.24 6.29 9.62
N HIS A 206 8.03 5.82 8.39
CA HIS A 206 7.03 6.38 7.47
C HIS A 206 6.25 5.25 6.81
N ILE A 207 4.93 5.28 6.98
CA ILE A 207 3.99 4.47 6.21
C ILE A 207 3.46 5.36 5.09
N GLU A 208 4.18 5.40 3.97
CA GLU A 208 3.83 6.25 2.82
C GLU A 208 2.62 5.66 2.09
N ASN A 209 1.55 6.46 2.00
CA ASN A 209 0.45 6.27 1.07
C ASN A 209 -0.25 4.90 1.09
N LEU A 210 -0.35 4.27 2.26
CA LEU A 210 -0.95 2.94 2.41
C LEU A 210 -2.45 2.99 2.09
N PRO A 211 -2.93 2.32 1.03
CA PRO A 211 -4.35 2.38 0.65
C PRO A 211 -5.23 1.81 1.74
N ILE A 212 -6.41 2.39 1.92
CA ILE A 212 -7.36 1.97 2.95
C ILE A 212 -7.77 0.50 2.78
N ASP A 213 -7.78 -0.01 1.55
CA ASP A 213 -8.05 -1.42 1.24
C ASP A 213 -7.08 -2.41 1.88
N PHE A 214 -5.82 -2.01 2.10
CA PHE A 214 -4.84 -2.85 2.77
C PHE A 214 -5.21 -3.10 4.25
N LEU A 215 -6.11 -2.27 4.80
CA LEU A 215 -6.47 -2.25 6.22
C LEU A 215 -7.85 -2.85 6.49
N ARG A 216 -8.53 -3.43 5.49
CA ARG A 216 -9.88 -4.00 5.67
C ARG A 216 -9.83 -5.32 6.46
N THR A 217 -10.76 -5.46 7.40
CA THR A 217 -10.84 -6.53 8.44
C THR A 217 -11.06 -7.96 7.94
N LYS A 218 -11.04 -8.22 6.63
CA LYS A 218 -11.22 -9.54 6.03
C LYS A 218 -10.21 -9.89 4.93
N SER A 219 -9.15 -9.09 4.76
CA SER A 219 -8.10 -9.47 3.82
C SER A 219 -7.22 -10.58 4.43
N PRO A 220 -6.82 -11.62 3.69
CA PRO A 220 -5.82 -12.59 4.14
C PRO A 220 -4.43 -11.97 4.42
N LYS A 221 -4.29 -10.66 4.23
CA LYS A 221 -3.06 -9.87 4.27
C LYS A 221 -2.93 -9.09 5.57
N ASP A 222 -3.28 -9.71 6.68
CA ASP A 222 -3.32 -9.10 8.02
C ASP A 222 -2.01 -8.33 8.32
N LEU A 223 -2.07 -7.00 8.21
CA LEU A 223 -0.90 -6.14 8.36
C LEU A 223 -0.68 -5.81 9.82
N TRP A 224 0.46 -6.25 10.33
CA TRP A 224 0.96 -5.86 11.64
C TRP A 224 2.04 -4.81 11.44
N PHE A 225 2.13 -3.85 12.35
CA PHE A 225 3.15 -2.83 12.33
C PHE A 225 4.18 -3.03 13.44
N ASP A 226 5.43 -2.62 13.19
CA ASP A 226 6.53 -2.60 14.16
C ASP A 226 6.35 -1.46 15.16
N LEU A 227 5.24 -1.48 15.92
CA LEU A 227 4.93 -0.55 17.00
C LEU A 227 5.05 0.92 16.56
N LEU A 228 4.03 1.43 15.87
CA LEU A 228 4.03 2.80 15.36
C LEU A 228 3.76 3.79 16.51
N ASP A 229 4.73 4.65 16.80
CA ASP A 229 4.53 5.85 17.61
C ASP A 229 4.14 7.00 16.67
N ILE A 230 2.86 7.05 16.31
CA ILE A 230 2.35 7.96 15.27
C ILE A 230 2.38 9.41 15.76
N ASP A 231 3.00 10.28 14.97
CA ASP A 231 2.85 11.73 15.09
C ASP A 231 1.57 12.14 14.36
N PHE A 232 0.45 12.13 15.09
CA PHE A 232 -0.88 12.40 14.51
C PHE A 232 -1.03 13.81 13.93
N GLU A 233 -0.18 14.76 14.35
CA GLU A 233 -0.12 16.11 13.77
C GLU A 233 0.60 16.13 12.41
N LYS A 234 1.36 15.11 12.06
CA LYS A 234 2.05 15.01 10.76
C LYS A 234 1.48 13.92 9.88
N SER A 235 0.45 13.23 10.36
CA SER A 235 -0.16 12.10 9.70
C SER A 235 -1.53 12.45 9.18
N TYR A 236 -1.88 11.90 8.02
CA TYR A 236 -3.09 12.26 7.29
C TYR A 236 -3.81 11.03 6.79
N TYR A 237 -5.14 11.08 6.85
CA TYR A 237 -5.99 10.35 5.93
C TYR A 237 -6.24 11.23 4.71
N LYS A 238 -5.89 10.73 3.54
CA LYS A 238 -6.00 11.46 2.27
C LYS A 238 -7.12 10.82 1.47
N HIS A 239 -8.29 11.43 1.53
CA HIS A 239 -9.46 11.00 0.80
C HIS A 239 -9.34 11.38 -0.67
N ARG A 240 -9.55 10.40 -1.56
CA ARG A 240 -9.50 10.58 -3.00
C ARG A 240 -10.70 9.86 -3.61
N SER A 241 -11.69 10.63 -4.01
CA SER A 241 -12.90 10.19 -4.69
C SER A 241 -13.29 11.26 -5.71
N MET A 242 -14.00 10.86 -6.76
CA MET A 242 -14.61 11.80 -7.71
C MET A 242 -15.83 12.47 -7.09
N ASP A 243 -16.53 11.75 -6.21
CA ASP A 243 -17.73 12.22 -5.53
C ASP A 243 -17.48 12.43 -4.04
N ILE A 244 -18.25 13.34 -3.43
CA ILE A 244 -18.26 13.49 -1.98
C ILE A 244 -18.82 12.18 -1.39
N PRO A 245 -18.07 11.48 -0.53
CA PRO A 245 -18.51 10.19 -0.02
C PRO A 245 -19.72 10.42 0.89
N GLU A 246 -20.79 9.67 0.64
CA GLU A 246 -21.97 9.67 1.50
C GLU A 246 -21.69 9.00 2.86
N ASN A 247 -20.59 8.26 3.00
CA ASN A 247 -20.30 7.41 4.15
C ASN A 247 -18.97 7.77 4.81
N ALA A 248 -18.96 7.73 6.15
CA ALA A 248 -17.76 8.00 6.92
C ALA A 248 -16.79 6.80 6.93
N LEU A 249 -15.48 7.10 6.99
CA LEU A 249 -14.42 6.12 7.24
C LEU A 249 -14.18 6.02 8.75
N THR A 250 -14.30 4.83 9.31
CA THR A 250 -13.85 4.54 10.67
C THR A 250 -12.51 3.82 10.65
N LEU A 251 -11.52 4.43 11.31
CA LEU A 251 -10.21 3.83 11.56
C LEU A 251 -10.16 3.32 13.00
N THR A 252 -9.84 2.04 13.17
CA THR A 252 -9.64 1.42 14.48
C THR A 252 -8.16 1.12 14.69
N PHE A 253 -7.57 1.78 15.68
CA PHE A 253 -6.17 1.65 16.05
C PHE A 253 -6.04 0.67 17.20
N ILE A 254 -5.22 -0.37 17.04
CA ILE A 254 -4.98 -1.43 18.03
C ILE A 254 -3.56 -1.29 18.56
N TYR A 255 -3.38 -1.32 19.88
CA TYR A 255 -2.10 -1.17 20.58
C TYR A 255 -1.90 -2.23 21.67
#